data_AF-A0A7X6A7Y2-F1
#
_entry.id   AF-A0A7X6A7Y2-F1
#
_cell.length_a   1.000
_cell.length_b   1.000
_cell.length_c   1.000
_cell.angle_alpha   90.00
_cell.angle_beta   90.00
_cell.angle_gamma   90.00
#
_symmetry.space_group_name_H-M   'P 1'
#
loop_
_entity.id
_entity.type
_entity.pdbx_description
1 polymer ?
#
loop_
_entity_poly.entity_id
_entity_poly.type
_entity_poly.pdbx_seq_one_letter_code
_entity_poly.pdbx_strand_id
1 'polypeptide(L)' 'MATDRTGKPETDRDKVVELAISQIERQFGKGAIMRLGERGARGIAGIPTSSLSV' A
#
# COMPACT_ATOMS: atom_id res chain seq x y z
N MET A 1 25.24 -18.73 -2.01
CA MET A 1 24.67 -17.70 -2.90
C MET A 1 23.74 -16.85 -2.03
N ALA A 2 23.81 -15.52 -2.16
CA ALA A 2 23.12 -14.46 -1.39
C ALA A 2 23.69 -14.10 -0.01
N THR A 3 24.79 -13.33 -0.02
CA THR A 3 25.09 -12.35 1.03
C THR A 3 25.15 -10.97 0.36
N ASP A 4 24.14 -10.13 0.57
CA ASP A 4 24.19 -8.69 0.21
C ASP A 4 23.78 -7.89 1.47
N ARG A 5 24.78 -7.52 2.28
CA ARG A 5 25.43 -6.20 2.35
C ARG A 5 24.68 -5.17 3.22
N THR A 6 25.20 -5.04 4.44
CA THR A 6 25.63 -3.78 5.07
C THR A 6 24.66 -2.57 5.09
N GLY A 7 24.08 -2.37 6.28
CA GLY A 7 23.88 -1.11 7.02
C GLY A 7 23.80 0.27 6.31
N LYS A 8 22.59 0.86 6.47
CA LYS A 8 22.14 2.29 6.46
C LYS A 8 21.46 2.84 5.19
N PRO A 9 20.38 3.67 5.30
CA PRO A 9 19.37 3.77 6.36
C PRO A 9 18.01 3.25 5.82
N GLU A 10 17.24 2.52 6.64
CA GLU A 10 15.89 2.02 6.29
C GLU A 10 15.00 3.10 5.63
N THR A 11 15.19 4.35 6.06
CA THR A 11 14.47 5.53 5.56
C THR A 11 14.60 5.83 4.07
N ASP A 12 15.73 5.54 3.41
CA ASP A 12 15.83 5.81 1.96
C ASP A 12 15.11 4.75 1.13
N ARG A 13 15.08 3.50 1.60
CA ARG A 13 14.27 2.45 0.98
C ARG A 13 12.78 2.73 1.13
N ASP A 14 12.35 3.13 2.32
CA ASP A 14 10.94 3.46 2.58
C ASP A 14 10.45 4.62 1.70
N LYS A 15 11.25 5.67 1.53
CA LYS A 15 10.93 6.80 0.63
C LYS A 15 10.77 6.36 -0.82
N VAL A 16 11.69 5.52 -1.32
CA VAL A 16 11.63 5.03 -2.70
C VAL A 16 10.40 4.15 -2.90
N VAL A 17 10.05 3.34 -1.90
CA VAL A 17 8.84 2.51 -1.91
C VAL A 17 7.58 3.38 -1.94
N GLU A 18 7.47 4.41 -1.10
CA GLU A 18 6.32 5.33 -1.10
C GLU A 18 6.18 6.12 -2.42
N LEU A 19 7.30 6.55 -3.00
CA LEU A 19 7.31 7.22 -4.31
C LEU A 19 6.81 6.27 -5.42
N ALA A 20 7.26 5.02 -5.42
CA ALA A 20 6.81 4.03 -6.40
C ALA A 20 5.31 3.72 -6.24
N ILE A 21 4.83 3.56 -5.01
CA ILE A 21 3.40 3.37 -4.71
C ILE A 21 2.59 4.56 -5.25
N SER A 22 3.02 5.79 -4.97
CA SER A 22 2.35 7.01 -5.46
C SER A 22 2.32 7.10 -6.99
N GLN A 23 3.39 6.66 -7.66
CA GLN A 23 3.44 6.61 -9.12
C GLN A 23 2.43 5.62 -9.70
N ILE A 24 2.29 4.44 -9.09
CA ILE A 24 1.33 3.40 -9.50
C ILE A 24 -0.10 3.90 -9.29
N GLU A 25 -0.42 4.49 -8.14
CA GLU A 25 -1.76 5.03 -7.88
C GLU A 25 -2.15 6.13 -8.88
N ARG A 26 -1.20 6.97 -9.30
CA ARG A 26 -1.47 8.01 -10.29
C ARG A 26 -1.72 7.46 -11.69
N GLN A 27 -1.07 6.36 -12.05
CA GLN A 27 -1.19 5.76 -13.39
C GLN A 27 -2.41 4.85 -13.52
N PHE A 28 -2.72 4.07 -12.48
CA PHE A 28 -3.74 3.02 -12.52
C PHE A 28 -5.00 3.34 -11.69
N GLY A 29 -4.98 4.44 -10.94
CA GLY A 29 -6.08 4.86 -10.06
C GLY A 29 -5.89 4.48 -8.60
N LYS A 30 -6.69 5.10 -7.72
CA LYS A 30 -6.64 4.85 -6.27
C LYS A 30 -7.06 3.41 -5.97
N GLY A 31 -6.29 2.73 -5.12
CA GLY A 31 -6.54 1.33 -4.76
C GLY A 31 -5.96 0.30 -5.73
N ALA A 32 -5.21 0.72 -6.77
CA ALA A 32 -4.47 -0.18 -7.66
C ALA A 32 -3.32 -0.93 -6.95
N ILE A 33 -2.78 -0.34 -5.89
CA ILE A 33 -1.81 -0.94 -4.98
C ILE A 33 -2.15 -0.51 -3.56
N MET A 34 -2.19 -1.44 -2.60
CA MET A 34 -2.50 -1.17 -1.20
C MET A 34 -1.72 -2.12 -0.31
N ARG A 35 -1.38 -1.69 0.91
CA ARG A 35 -0.80 -2.61 1.90
C ARG A 35 -1.87 -3.53 2.46
N LEU A 36 -1.51 -4.80 2.67
CA LEU A 36 -2.41 -5.75 3.32
C LEU A 36 -2.71 -5.27 4.76
N GLY A 37 -3.99 -5.06 5.07
CA GLY A 37 -4.43 -4.49 6.36
C GLY A 37 -4.48 -2.96 6.40
N GLU A 38 -4.14 -2.28 5.31
CA GLU A 38 -4.43 -0.86 5.14
C GLU A 38 -5.94 -0.65 5.18
N ARG A 39 -6.41 0.35 5.93
CA ARG A 39 -7.83 0.64 5.99
C ARG A 39 -8.25 1.15 4.62
N GLY A 40 -9.11 0.38 3.95
CA GLY A 40 -9.63 0.70 2.62
C GLY A 40 -10.24 2.10 2.54
N ALA A 41 -10.43 2.58 1.32
CA ALA A 41 -10.82 3.96 1.01
C ALA A 41 -12.00 4.47 1.87
N ARG A 42 -11.67 5.26 2.90
CA ARG A 42 -12.64 6.00 3.71
C ARG A 42 -13.27 7.06 2.82
N GLY A 43 -14.57 6.92 2.56
CA GLY A 43 -15.35 7.88 1.78
C GLY A 43 -16.10 7.28 0.59
N ILE A 44 -15.97 5.98 0.34
CA ILE A 44 -16.83 5.28 -0.63
C ILE A 44 -18.14 4.91 0.08
N ALA A 45 -19.27 5.36 -0.47
CA ALA A 45 -20.58 4.90 -0.04
C ALA A 45 -20.76 3.43 -0.47
N GLY A 46 -20.94 2.55 0.51
CA GLY A 46 -21.25 1.14 0.29
C GLY A 46 -22.70 0.85 0.65
N ILE A 47 -23.36 -0.01 -0.12
CA ILE A 47 -24.64 -0.60 0.29
C ILE A 47 -24.31 -1.78 1.22
N PRO A 48 -24.87 -1.85 2.43
CA PRO A 48 -24.57 -2.93 3.36
C PRO A 48 -25.07 -4.27 2.81
N THR A 49 -24.22 -5.30 2.88
CA THR A 49 -24.58 -6.68 2.48
C THR A 49 -25.45 -7.39 3.51
N SER A 50 -25.85 -6.70 4.59
CA SER A 50 -26.58 -7.25 5.74
C SER A 50 -25.87 -8.40 6.47
N SER A 51 -24.57 -8.60 6.24
CA SER A 51 -23.72 -9.54 6.98
C SER A 51 -22.56 -8.77 7.61
N LEU A 52 -22.53 -8.70 8.94
CA LEU A 52 -21.54 -7.92 9.71
C LEU A 52 -20.27 -8.72 10.09
N SER A 53 -20.04 -9.86 9.43
CA SER A 53 -19.09 -10.91 9.83
C SER A 53 -19.56 -11.69 11.06
N VAL A 54 -19.38 -13.02 10.99
CA VAL A 54 -19.36 -13.91 12.16
C VAL A 54 -18.05 -13.76 12.90
#